data_AF-A0A7S7RQK2-F1
#
_entry.id   AF-A0A7S7RQK2-F1
#
_cell.length_a   1.000
_cell.length_b   1.000
_cell.length_c   1.000
_cell.angle_alpha   90.00
_cell.angle_beta   90.00
_cell.angle_gamma   90.00
#
_symmetry.space_group_name_H-M   'P 1'
#
loop_
_entity.id
_entity.type
_entity.pdbx_description
1 polymer ?
#
loop_
_entity_poly.entity_id
_entity_poly.type
_entity_poly.pdbx_seq_one_letter_code
_entity_poly.pdbx_strand_id
1 'polypeptide(L)'
;MQSQILNVIKSEEIHSLQDNILSKFIEGTLFIINEDLSLHGIITDGDVRKCFSNNLCHNIEDNISLNPKKILSSQSASDALLVLRENQINILAVVDENNKLIGYITLHMLLDSFSPERLYISDDESTNDSNEQRHLARYKFATNFLAQSSETLDCACGSGYGSKMLSLYSNSVLGVDLSNDAITFAKQNNFSSNINFKQSDLSMLDFDASSFDSIVSIETLEHIPHDTFLNFLTNISTWIKSGGVFIGSSPMLRYKDNKPYVTNPYHINEMPKQEFINAIKTRLINFEIHFYYQDQDRFLPLCDEHTGFCIVVARKR
;
A
#
# COMPACT_ATOMS: atom_id res chain seq x y z
N MET A 1 7.13 -16.04 14.29
CA MET A 1 7.72 -16.69 13.11
C MET A 1 8.72 -17.73 13.59
N GLN A 2 8.52 -19.01 13.28
CA GLN A 2 9.56 -20.03 13.51
C GLN A 2 10.62 -19.86 12.43
N SER A 3 11.83 -19.45 12.81
CA SER A 3 12.97 -19.31 11.89
C SER A 3 13.60 -20.69 11.63
N GLN A 4 13.57 -21.14 10.38
CA GLN A 4 14.58 -22.07 9.90
C GLN A 4 15.69 -21.24 9.29
N ILE A 5 16.89 -21.33 9.86
CA ILE A 5 18.12 -20.77 9.32
C ILE A 5 18.47 -21.61 8.09
N LEU A 6 17.89 -21.25 6.96
CA LEU A 6 18.37 -21.67 5.65
C LEU A 6 19.21 -20.48 5.13
N ASN A 7 20.36 -20.75 4.50
CA ASN A 7 21.18 -19.78 3.73
C ASN A 7 22.35 -19.12 4.46
N VAL A 8 23.14 -19.92 5.18
CA VAL A 8 24.29 -19.40 5.91
C VAL A 8 25.55 -20.21 5.64
N ILE A 9 26.66 -19.52 5.42
CA ILE A 9 28.01 -20.09 5.36
C ILE A 9 28.90 -19.39 6.37
N LYS A 10 29.76 -20.13 7.05
CA LYS A 10 30.76 -19.55 7.94
C LYS A 10 31.87 -18.89 7.12
N SER A 11 32.38 -17.76 7.57
CA SER A 11 33.46 -17.02 6.90
C SER A 11 34.68 -17.88 6.57
N GLU A 12 35.04 -18.82 7.45
CA GLU A 12 36.14 -19.78 7.28
C GLU A 12 35.94 -20.82 6.16
N GLU A 13 34.70 -21.10 5.75
CA GLU A 13 34.38 -22.13 4.76
C GLU A 13 34.37 -21.60 3.31
N ILE A 14 34.44 -20.28 3.12
CA ILE A 14 34.24 -19.60 1.83
C ILE A 14 35.25 -20.07 0.77
N HIS A 15 36.54 -20.15 1.11
CA HIS A 15 37.60 -20.59 0.21
C HIS A 15 37.38 -21.99 -0.39
N SER A 16 36.65 -22.87 0.30
CA SER A 16 36.46 -24.27 -0.10
C SER A 16 35.31 -24.49 -1.10
N LEU A 17 34.53 -23.46 -1.43
CA LEU A 17 33.21 -23.60 -2.05
C LEU A 17 33.12 -23.18 -3.52
N GLN A 18 34.25 -22.88 -4.18
CA GLN A 18 34.28 -22.32 -5.54
C GLN A 18 33.41 -23.06 -6.56
N ASP A 19 33.39 -24.40 -6.51
CA ASP A 19 32.67 -25.22 -7.50
C ASP A 19 31.20 -25.51 -7.17
N ASN A 20 30.75 -25.25 -5.93
CA ASN A 20 29.40 -25.63 -5.46
C ASN A 20 28.61 -24.49 -4.80
N ILE A 21 29.16 -23.28 -4.72
CA ILE A 21 28.52 -22.15 -4.04
C ILE A 21 27.14 -21.83 -4.62
N LEU A 22 26.96 -21.96 -5.94
CA LEU A 22 25.70 -21.69 -6.64
C LEU A 22 24.54 -22.56 -6.14
N SER A 23 24.81 -23.81 -5.73
CA SER A 23 23.80 -24.72 -5.19
C SER A 23 23.36 -24.38 -3.75
N LYS A 24 24.09 -23.47 -3.08
CA LYS A 24 23.80 -23.02 -1.72
C LYS A 24 22.99 -21.72 -1.65
N PHE A 25 22.78 -21.06 -2.80
CA PHE A 25 21.90 -19.90 -2.87
C PHE A 25 20.44 -20.34 -2.77
N ILE A 26 19.67 -19.63 -1.96
CA ILE A 26 18.20 -19.70 -1.97
C ILE A 26 17.70 -18.26 -2.08
N GLU A 27 16.70 -18.04 -2.94
CA GLU A 27 16.26 -16.68 -3.33
C GLU A 27 17.41 -15.80 -3.86
N GLY A 28 18.41 -16.41 -4.51
CA GLY A 28 19.54 -15.69 -5.10
C GLY A 28 20.46 -15.01 -4.10
N THR A 29 20.38 -15.33 -2.80
CA THR A 29 21.25 -14.74 -1.77
C THR A 29 21.89 -15.77 -0.83
N LEU A 30 23.07 -15.44 -0.32
CA LEU A 30 23.76 -16.19 0.72
C LEU A 30 24.32 -15.24 1.80
N PHE A 31 24.02 -15.54 3.06
CA PHE A 31 24.57 -14.81 4.20
C PHE A 31 25.85 -15.46 4.72
N ILE A 32 26.79 -14.63 5.13
CA ILE A 32 28.06 -15.04 5.70
C ILE A 32 28.07 -14.64 7.16
N ILE A 33 28.40 -15.59 8.03
CA ILE A 33 28.47 -15.39 9.48
C ILE A 33 29.86 -15.68 10.03
N ASN A 34 30.18 -15.09 11.17
CA ASN A 34 31.32 -15.49 11.99
C ASN A 34 30.98 -16.74 12.84
N GLU A 35 31.98 -17.30 13.53
CA GLU A 35 31.80 -18.47 14.41
C GLU A 35 30.75 -18.24 15.53
N ASP A 36 30.61 -17.00 16.01
CA ASP A 36 29.66 -16.60 17.05
C ASP A 36 28.22 -16.38 16.53
N LEU A 37 27.98 -16.71 15.25
CA LEU A 37 26.75 -16.50 14.49
C LEU A 37 26.45 -15.03 14.15
N SER A 38 27.37 -14.11 14.39
CA SER A 38 27.20 -12.72 13.99
C SER A 38 27.26 -12.55 12.47
N LEU A 39 26.37 -11.71 11.92
CA LEU A 39 26.33 -11.43 10.49
C LEU A 39 27.59 -10.67 10.06
N HIS A 40 28.36 -11.29 9.16
CA HIS A 40 29.63 -10.79 8.62
C HIS A 40 29.46 -10.16 7.23
N GLY A 41 28.66 -10.79 6.35
CA GLY A 41 28.51 -10.33 4.98
C GLY A 41 27.35 -10.96 4.23
N ILE A 42 27.17 -10.52 2.99
CA ILE A 42 26.17 -11.05 2.06
C ILE A 42 26.78 -11.15 0.66
N ILE A 43 26.38 -12.17 -0.08
CA ILE A 43 26.70 -12.31 -1.49
C ILE A 43 25.42 -12.67 -2.26
N THR A 44 25.24 -12.08 -3.44
CA THR A 44 24.08 -12.37 -4.30
C THR A 44 24.50 -13.17 -5.53
N ASP A 45 23.56 -13.90 -6.10
CA ASP A 45 23.75 -14.66 -7.33
C ASP A 45 24.12 -13.75 -8.52
N GLY A 46 23.69 -12.48 -8.50
CA GLY A 46 24.10 -11.45 -9.45
C GLY A 46 25.58 -11.13 -9.37
N ASP A 47 26.13 -11.01 -8.15
CA ASP A 47 27.55 -10.78 -7.92
C ASP A 47 28.36 -12.00 -8.39
N VAL A 48 27.90 -13.20 -8.05
CA VAL A 48 28.53 -14.46 -8.47
C VAL A 48 28.47 -14.65 -10.00
N ARG A 49 27.34 -14.35 -10.65
CA ARG A 49 27.22 -14.43 -12.12
C ARG A 49 28.19 -13.47 -12.81
N LYS A 50 28.30 -12.22 -12.34
CA LYS A 50 29.27 -11.24 -12.87
C LYS A 50 30.72 -11.72 -12.72
N CYS A 51 31.02 -12.43 -11.63
CA CYS A 51 32.34 -13.03 -11.41
C CYS A 51 32.67 -14.10 -12.45
N PHE A 52 31.75 -15.04 -12.68
CA PHE A 52 31.97 -16.17 -13.57
C PHE A 52 31.91 -15.80 -15.06
N SER A 53 31.12 -14.81 -15.46
CA SER A 53 31.01 -14.42 -16.89
C SER A 53 32.26 -13.70 -17.43
N ASN A 54 33.05 -13.08 -16.55
CA ASN A 54 34.14 -12.19 -16.93
C ASN A 54 35.55 -12.78 -16.78
N ASN A 55 35.71 -14.04 -16.32
CA ASN A 55 37.01 -14.66 -15.97
C ASN A 55 37.90 -13.79 -15.06
N LEU A 56 37.30 -12.83 -14.35
CA LEU A 56 37.96 -11.74 -13.64
C LEU A 56 38.08 -12.00 -12.14
N CYS A 57 37.47 -13.08 -11.65
CA CYS A 57 37.41 -13.38 -10.23
C CYS A 57 38.29 -14.57 -9.90
N HIS A 58 39.40 -14.32 -9.21
CA HIS A 58 40.25 -15.37 -8.65
C HIS A 58 39.73 -15.88 -7.30
N ASN A 59 38.94 -15.06 -6.59
CA ASN A 59 38.40 -15.39 -5.28
C ASN A 59 37.02 -14.76 -5.04
N ILE A 60 36.05 -15.59 -4.62
CA ILE A 60 34.66 -15.18 -4.33
C ILE A 60 34.60 -14.10 -3.25
N GLU A 61 35.59 -14.09 -2.35
CA GLU A 61 35.66 -13.15 -1.22
C GLU A 61 35.66 -11.69 -1.62
N ASP A 62 36.23 -11.37 -2.79
CA ASP A 62 36.32 -10.00 -3.29
C ASP A 62 34.94 -9.41 -3.66
N ASN A 63 33.89 -10.23 -3.69
CA ASN A 63 32.54 -9.86 -4.09
C ASN A 63 31.54 -9.93 -2.94
N ILE A 64 32.03 -10.13 -1.72
CA ILE A 64 31.21 -10.11 -0.51
C ILE A 64 30.95 -8.65 -0.12
N SER A 65 29.69 -8.30 0.10
CA SER A 65 29.34 -7.04 0.76
C SER A 65 29.44 -7.22 2.29
N LEU A 66 30.43 -6.55 2.90
CA LEU A 66 30.77 -6.66 4.33
C LEU A 66 29.87 -5.84 5.28
N ASN A 67 28.94 -5.05 4.73
CA ASN A 67 27.98 -4.31 5.54
C ASN A 67 26.55 -4.52 5.00
N PRO A 68 26.02 -5.75 5.11
CA PRO A 68 24.68 -6.06 4.64
C PRO A 68 23.64 -5.21 5.37
N LYS A 69 22.64 -4.75 4.61
CA LYS A 69 21.46 -4.13 5.19
C LYS A 69 20.74 -5.17 6.05
N LYS A 70 20.29 -4.74 7.23
CA LYS A 70 19.75 -5.61 8.26
C LYS A 70 18.67 -4.90 9.07
N ILE A 71 17.87 -5.68 9.76
CA ILE A 71 16.83 -5.24 10.70
C ILE A 71 16.91 -6.07 11.98
N LEU A 72 16.57 -5.46 13.13
CA LEU A 72 16.46 -6.19 14.39
C LEU A 72 15.18 -7.03 14.41
N SER A 73 15.24 -8.21 15.03
CA SER A 73 14.07 -9.09 15.20
C SER A 73 12.95 -8.47 16.06
N SER A 74 13.26 -7.40 16.78
CA SER A 74 12.31 -6.59 17.56
C SER A 74 11.55 -5.55 16.72
N GLN A 75 12.04 -5.24 15.52
CA GLN A 75 11.41 -4.27 14.61
C GLN A 75 10.31 -4.93 13.75
N SER A 76 9.42 -4.10 13.23
CA SER A 76 8.21 -4.56 12.55
C SER A 76 8.44 -4.95 11.08
N ALA A 77 7.50 -5.71 10.52
CA ALA A 77 7.47 -6.02 9.09
C ALA A 77 7.39 -4.74 8.21
N SER A 78 6.76 -3.70 8.73
CA SER A 78 6.71 -2.36 8.13
C SER A 78 8.10 -1.73 8.02
N ASP A 79 8.87 -1.76 9.10
CA ASP A 79 10.25 -1.25 9.12
C ASP A 79 11.12 -2.02 8.12
N ALA A 80 10.92 -3.34 8.02
CA ALA A 80 11.61 -4.17 7.04
C ALA A 80 11.29 -3.72 5.60
N LEU A 81 10.01 -3.45 5.30
CA LEU A 81 9.57 -3.01 3.98
C LEU A 81 10.19 -1.67 3.57
N LEU A 82 10.28 -0.73 4.51
CA LEU A 82 10.91 0.58 4.27
C LEU A 82 12.39 0.42 3.94
N VAL A 83 13.14 -0.33 4.76
CA VAL A 83 14.57 -0.56 4.53
C VAL A 83 14.80 -1.23 3.16
N LEU A 84 13.97 -2.21 2.80
CA LEU A 84 14.04 -2.86 1.48
C LEU A 84 13.86 -1.85 0.34
N ARG A 85 12.83 -0.99 0.42
CA ARG A 85 12.50 -0.01 -0.62
C ARG A 85 13.52 1.12 -0.74
N GLU A 86 13.90 1.74 0.38
CA GLU A 86 14.88 2.84 0.41
C GLU A 86 16.24 2.43 -0.15
N ASN A 87 16.62 1.16 0.05
CA ASN A 87 17.90 0.63 -0.40
C ASN A 87 17.79 -0.10 -1.74
N GLN A 88 16.60 -0.16 -2.37
CA GLN A 88 16.33 -0.87 -3.62
C GLN A 88 16.83 -2.33 -3.61
N ILE A 89 16.60 -3.02 -2.49
CA ILE A 89 16.99 -4.43 -2.28
C ILE A 89 15.75 -5.29 -2.01
N ASN A 90 15.84 -6.58 -2.36
CA ASN A 90 14.73 -7.52 -2.24
C ASN A 90 14.87 -8.49 -1.05
N ILE A 91 15.98 -8.41 -0.31
CA ILE A 91 16.24 -9.26 0.83
C ILE A 91 16.91 -8.46 1.95
N LEU A 92 16.51 -8.76 3.19
CA LEU A 92 17.02 -8.10 4.39
C LEU A 92 17.37 -9.14 5.44
N ALA A 93 18.55 -9.01 6.04
CA ALA A 93 18.96 -9.88 7.15
C ALA A 93 18.19 -9.50 8.42
N VAL A 94 17.71 -10.48 9.17
CA VAL A 94 17.09 -10.28 10.49
C VAL A 94 18.08 -10.72 11.57
N VAL A 95 18.48 -9.78 12.43
CA VAL A 95 19.48 -10.02 13.48
C VAL A 95 18.93 -9.74 14.88
N ASP A 96 19.57 -10.27 15.92
CA ASP A 96 19.31 -9.90 17.31
C ASP A 96 20.08 -8.62 17.73
N GLU A 97 19.90 -8.18 18.97
CA GLU A 97 20.60 -7.02 19.57
C GLU A 97 22.14 -7.19 19.59
N ASN A 98 22.64 -8.42 19.47
CA ASN A 98 24.07 -8.74 19.42
C ASN A 98 24.57 -9.01 17.99
N ASN A 99 23.80 -8.61 16.97
CA ASN A 99 24.10 -8.82 15.55
C ASN A 99 24.12 -10.29 15.11
N LYS A 100 23.55 -11.22 15.88
CA LYS A 100 23.43 -12.63 15.49
C LYS A 100 22.33 -12.80 14.46
N LEU A 101 22.63 -13.49 13.36
CA LEU A 101 21.67 -13.75 12.30
C LEU A 101 20.60 -14.73 12.80
N ILE A 102 19.35 -14.27 12.89
CA ILE A 102 18.19 -15.09 13.26
C ILE A 102 17.47 -15.61 12.01
N GLY A 103 17.49 -14.84 10.91
CA GLY A 103 16.85 -15.21 9.66
C GLY A 103 16.96 -14.11 8.61
N TYR A 104 16.03 -14.12 7.66
CA TYR A 104 15.93 -13.10 6.63
C TYR A 104 14.46 -12.84 6.29
N ILE A 105 14.20 -11.68 5.69
CA ILE A 105 12.91 -11.30 5.15
C ILE A 105 13.14 -10.88 3.71
N THR A 106 12.32 -11.38 2.78
CA THR A 106 12.31 -10.90 1.39
C THR A 106 11.18 -9.91 1.16
N LEU A 107 11.33 -9.07 0.15
CA LEU A 107 10.25 -8.21 -0.32
C LEU A 107 9.03 -9.05 -0.69
N HIS A 108 9.22 -10.18 -1.37
CA HIS A 108 8.15 -11.12 -1.70
C HIS A 108 7.42 -11.63 -0.44
N MET A 109 8.15 -12.07 0.60
CA MET A 109 7.55 -12.53 1.86
C MET A 109 6.69 -11.43 2.51
N LEU A 110 7.14 -10.19 2.47
CA LEU A 110 6.35 -9.06 2.99
C LEU A 110 5.15 -8.78 2.10
N LEU A 111 5.32 -8.72 0.79
CA LEU A 111 4.25 -8.48 -0.17
C LEU A 111 3.20 -9.59 -0.19
N ASP A 112 3.55 -10.83 0.18
CA ASP A 112 2.59 -11.92 0.38
C ASP A 112 1.84 -11.80 1.72
N SER A 113 2.51 -11.23 2.73
CA SER A 113 1.95 -11.02 4.06
C SER A 113 1.02 -9.80 4.10
N PHE A 114 1.32 -8.80 3.27
CA PHE A 114 0.44 -7.67 3.01
C PHE A 114 -0.52 -8.05 1.88
N SER A 115 -1.79 -7.61 1.93
CA SER A 115 -2.74 -7.91 0.84
C SER A 115 -2.16 -7.43 -0.50
N PRO A 116 -2.21 -8.20 -1.60
CA PRO A 116 -1.71 -7.78 -2.92
C PRO A 116 -2.40 -6.52 -3.46
N GLU A 117 -3.57 -6.18 -2.93
CA GLU A 117 -4.31 -4.94 -3.24
C GLU A 117 -3.79 -3.71 -2.48
N ARG A 118 -2.96 -3.91 -1.45
CA ARG A 118 -2.56 -2.82 -0.57
C ARG A 118 -1.35 -2.09 -1.11
N LEU A 119 -1.55 -0.80 -1.35
CA LEU A 119 -0.47 0.10 -1.73
C LEU A 119 0.25 0.65 -0.51
N TYR A 120 1.56 0.55 -0.54
CA TYR A 120 2.49 1.30 0.30
C TYR A 120 3.21 2.22 -0.68
N ILE A 121 3.02 3.54 -0.59
CA ILE A 121 3.53 4.47 -1.60
C ILE A 121 4.75 5.19 -1.02
N SER A 122 5.82 5.27 -1.80
CA SER A 122 7.05 5.99 -1.44
C SER A 122 6.86 7.49 -1.61
N ASP A 123 7.51 8.29 -0.76
CA ASP A 123 7.63 9.74 -0.95
C ASP A 123 8.53 10.08 -2.16
N ASP A 124 9.41 9.16 -2.57
CA ASP A 124 10.19 9.30 -3.80
C ASP A 124 9.34 8.89 -5.00
N GLU A 125 8.72 9.89 -5.67
CA GLU A 125 7.88 9.69 -6.85
C GLU A 125 8.57 8.90 -7.98
N SER A 126 9.90 8.93 -8.08
CA SER A 126 10.64 8.20 -9.11
C SER A 126 10.59 6.67 -8.94
N THR A 127 10.24 6.22 -7.74
CA THR A 127 10.13 4.80 -7.38
C THR A 127 8.71 4.25 -7.53
N ASN A 128 7.72 5.12 -7.72
CA ASN A 128 6.32 4.72 -7.74
C ASN A 128 5.90 4.17 -9.11
N ASP A 129 5.17 3.05 -9.11
CA ASP A 129 4.66 2.44 -10.33
C ASP A 129 3.42 3.18 -10.89
N SER A 130 2.95 2.76 -12.07
CA SER A 130 1.79 3.38 -12.73
C SER A 130 0.49 3.29 -11.92
N ASN A 131 0.31 2.27 -11.09
CA ASN A 131 -0.88 2.12 -10.26
C ASN A 131 -0.80 3.05 -9.05
N GLU A 132 0.34 3.09 -8.36
CA GLU A 132 0.61 4.00 -7.25
C GLU A 132 0.43 5.46 -7.68
N GLN A 133 0.94 5.84 -8.86
CA GLN A 133 0.75 7.17 -9.44
C GLN A 133 -0.73 7.50 -9.68
N ARG A 134 -1.52 6.55 -10.21
CA ARG A 134 -2.97 6.75 -10.41
C ARG A 134 -3.71 6.98 -9.10
N HIS A 135 -3.33 6.28 -8.03
CA HIS A 135 -3.91 6.47 -6.71
C HIS A 135 -3.53 7.83 -6.10
N LEU A 136 -2.28 8.25 -6.21
CA LEU A 136 -1.84 9.59 -5.81
C LEU A 136 -2.61 10.69 -6.57
N ALA A 137 -2.79 10.53 -7.88
CA ALA A 137 -3.54 11.48 -8.69
C ALA A 137 -5.01 11.63 -8.23
N ARG A 138 -5.65 10.55 -7.77
CA ARG A 138 -7.03 10.57 -7.25
C ARG A 138 -7.13 11.32 -5.92
N TYR A 139 -6.20 11.09 -4.99
CA TYR A 139 -6.16 11.87 -3.76
C TYR A 139 -5.86 13.36 -4.04
N LYS A 140 -4.95 13.66 -4.96
CA LYS A 140 -4.69 15.03 -5.43
C LYS A 140 -5.93 15.67 -6.09
N PHE A 141 -6.72 14.89 -6.80
CA PHE A 141 -8.00 15.37 -7.33
C PHE A 141 -8.98 15.69 -6.20
N ALA A 142 -9.10 14.81 -5.21
CA ALA A 142 -9.97 15.01 -4.04
C ALA A 142 -9.62 16.30 -3.29
N THR A 143 -8.32 16.61 -3.10
CA THR A 143 -7.89 17.83 -2.38
C THR A 143 -8.41 19.13 -2.99
N ASN A 144 -8.75 19.15 -4.30
CA ASN A 144 -9.31 20.35 -4.94
C ASN A 144 -10.73 20.70 -4.46
N PHE A 145 -11.42 19.79 -3.77
CA PHE A 145 -12.80 19.97 -3.32
C PHE A 145 -12.91 20.23 -1.81
N LEU A 146 -11.83 20.02 -1.07
CA LEU A 146 -11.76 20.26 0.37
C LEU A 146 -11.88 21.76 0.67
N ALA A 147 -12.63 22.09 1.71
CA ALA A 147 -12.59 23.43 2.28
C ALA A 147 -11.28 23.62 3.05
N GLN A 148 -10.75 24.85 3.11
CA GLN A 148 -9.60 25.11 3.97
C GLN A 148 -9.91 24.77 5.42
N SER A 149 -8.96 24.12 6.09
CA SER A 149 -9.08 23.75 7.50
C SER A 149 -10.27 22.81 7.77
N SER A 150 -10.59 21.91 6.83
CA SER A 150 -11.67 20.92 6.97
C SER A 150 -11.40 19.87 8.05
N GLU A 151 -12.45 19.43 8.75
CA GLU A 151 -12.47 18.14 9.47
C GLU A 151 -12.71 17.01 8.47
N THR A 152 -11.73 16.13 8.27
CA THR A 152 -11.72 15.17 7.16
C THR A 152 -11.71 13.73 7.64
N LEU A 153 -12.57 12.89 7.06
CA LEU A 153 -12.55 11.44 7.24
C LEU A 153 -12.01 10.77 5.97
N ASP A 154 -10.96 9.97 6.09
CA ASP A 154 -10.41 9.14 5.01
C ASP A 154 -10.76 7.66 5.28
N CYS A 155 -11.75 7.16 4.56
CA CYS A 155 -12.32 5.82 4.72
C CYS A 155 -11.61 4.80 3.83
N ALA A 156 -11.13 3.72 4.45
CA ALA A 156 -10.18 2.74 3.89
C ALA A 156 -8.86 3.40 3.47
N CYS A 157 -8.24 4.10 4.44
CA CYS A 157 -7.04 4.90 4.21
C CYS A 157 -5.78 4.08 3.91
N GLY A 158 -5.82 2.75 4.04
CA GLY A 158 -4.68 1.87 3.81
C GLY A 158 -3.45 2.27 4.62
N SER A 159 -2.31 2.40 3.94
CA SER A 159 -1.03 2.80 4.54
C SER A 159 -0.94 4.30 4.90
N GLY A 160 -1.99 5.09 4.64
CA GLY A 160 -2.11 6.47 5.08
C GLY A 160 -1.50 7.53 4.14
N TYR A 161 -1.00 7.15 2.95
CA TYR A 161 -0.46 8.11 1.97
C TYR A 161 -1.50 9.16 1.56
N GLY A 162 -2.75 8.74 1.35
CA GLY A 162 -3.85 9.63 1.02
C GLY A 162 -4.19 10.58 2.15
N SER A 163 -4.29 10.06 3.38
CA SER A 163 -4.49 10.85 4.60
C SER A 163 -3.41 11.94 4.77
N LYS A 164 -2.15 11.64 4.44
CA LYS A 164 -1.04 12.62 4.43
C LYS A 164 -1.26 13.74 3.40
N MET A 165 -1.77 13.43 2.21
CA MET A 165 -2.08 14.45 1.21
C MET A 165 -3.27 15.34 1.64
N LEU A 166 -4.30 14.72 2.22
CA LEU A 166 -5.48 15.43 2.72
C LEU A 166 -5.12 16.37 3.87
N SER A 167 -4.19 15.98 4.75
CA SER A 167 -3.81 16.77 5.93
C SER A 167 -3.20 18.14 5.61
N LEU A 168 -2.66 18.32 4.41
CA LEU A 168 -2.12 19.60 3.94
C LEU A 168 -3.19 20.67 3.76
N TYR A 169 -4.47 20.26 3.62
CA TYR A 169 -5.61 21.14 3.41
C TYR A 169 -6.61 21.12 4.57
N SER A 170 -6.41 20.23 5.53
CA SER A 170 -7.36 19.92 6.60
C SER A 170 -6.87 20.37 7.97
N ASN A 171 -7.80 20.78 8.83
CA ASN A 171 -7.49 21.06 10.24
C ASN A 171 -7.20 19.75 10.98
N SER A 172 -7.98 18.71 10.68
CA SER A 172 -7.72 17.35 11.16
C SER A 172 -8.09 16.32 10.09
N VAL A 173 -7.38 15.19 10.10
CA VAL A 173 -7.70 14.01 9.30
C VAL A 173 -7.84 12.80 10.22
N LEU A 174 -8.95 12.08 10.11
CA LEU A 174 -9.13 10.76 10.67
C LEU A 174 -9.06 9.72 9.56
N GLY A 175 -7.99 8.94 9.50
CA GLY A 175 -7.88 7.79 8.61
C GLY A 175 -8.42 6.52 9.28
N VAL A 176 -9.27 5.78 8.57
CA VAL A 176 -9.83 4.51 9.04
C VAL A 176 -9.53 3.41 8.05
N ASP A 177 -9.08 2.24 8.53
CA ASP A 177 -8.90 1.04 7.72
C ASP A 177 -9.23 -0.22 8.54
N LEU A 178 -9.69 -1.28 7.87
CA LEU A 178 -9.98 -2.57 8.50
C LEU A 178 -8.72 -3.24 9.04
N SER A 179 -7.58 -3.01 8.37
CA SER A 179 -6.34 -3.72 8.66
C SER A 179 -5.49 -3.06 9.73
N ASN A 180 -5.26 -3.81 10.80
CA ASN A 180 -4.35 -3.40 11.87
C ASN A 180 -2.93 -3.13 11.36
N ASP A 181 -2.42 -3.92 10.41
CA ASP A 181 -1.05 -3.75 9.90
C ASP A 181 -0.91 -2.46 9.08
N ALA A 182 -1.92 -2.12 8.28
CA ALA A 182 -1.95 -0.85 7.55
C ALA A 182 -2.00 0.35 8.51
N ILE A 183 -2.85 0.27 9.54
CA ILE A 183 -2.97 1.32 10.56
C ILE A 183 -1.68 1.45 11.38
N THR A 184 -1.04 0.34 11.73
CA THR A 184 0.26 0.34 12.40
C THR A 184 1.31 1.04 11.53
N PHE A 185 1.41 0.66 10.26
CA PHE A 185 2.30 1.30 9.30
C PHE A 185 2.03 2.80 9.18
N ALA A 186 0.76 3.18 9.00
CA ALA A 186 0.35 4.58 8.83
C ALA A 186 0.71 5.42 10.06
N LYS A 187 0.54 4.88 11.27
CA LYS A 187 0.94 5.57 12.51
C LYS A 187 2.46 5.74 12.65
N GLN A 188 3.24 4.78 12.17
CA GLN A 188 4.70 4.82 12.24
C GLN A 188 5.32 5.78 11.20
N ASN A 189 4.69 5.89 10.02
CA ASN A 189 5.26 6.59 8.87
C ASN A 189 4.75 8.02 8.67
N ASN A 190 3.75 8.45 9.43
CA ASN A 190 3.10 9.73 9.21
C ASN A 190 3.53 10.77 10.25
N PHE A 191 4.15 11.86 9.76
CA PHE A 191 4.82 12.87 10.57
C PHE A 191 3.95 14.08 10.93
N SER A 192 2.72 14.18 10.42
CA SER A 192 1.85 15.35 10.64
C SER A 192 1.05 15.21 11.93
N SER A 193 1.13 16.23 12.79
CA SER A 193 0.44 16.26 14.09
C SER A 193 -1.09 16.32 13.99
N ASN A 194 -1.65 16.60 12.81
CA ASN A 194 -3.09 16.73 12.57
C ASN A 194 -3.76 15.47 12.00
N ILE A 195 -3.07 14.32 12.00
CA ILE A 195 -3.61 13.07 11.47
C ILE A 195 -3.74 12.04 12.59
N ASN A 196 -4.92 11.43 12.68
CA ASN A 196 -5.20 10.31 13.57
C ASN A 196 -5.60 9.08 12.75
N PHE A 197 -5.25 7.89 13.23
CA PHE A 197 -5.60 6.63 12.57
C PHE A 197 -6.34 5.68 13.51
N LYS A 198 -7.42 5.09 13.01
CA LYS A 198 -8.26 4.14 13.75
C LYS A 198 -8.46 2.86 12.92
N GLN A 199 -8.17 1.71 13.52
CA GLN A 199 -8.60 0.44 12.94
C GLN A 199 -10.12 0.30 13.13
N SER A 200 -10.86 0.11 12.04
CA SER A 200 -12.29 -0.17 12.08
C SER A 200 -12.77 -0.76 10.77
N ASP A 201 -13.76 -1.64 10.85
CA ASP A 201 -14.61 -1.97 9.70
C ASP A 201 -15.50 -0.75 9.38
N LEU A 202 -15.71 -0.46 8.09
CA LEU A 202 -16.58 0.63 7.64
C LEU A 202 -18.03 0.43 8.09
N SER A 203 -18.48 -0.82 8.19
CA SER A 203 -19.83 -1.18 8.67
C SER A 203 -20.05 -0.89 10.16
N MET A 204 -18.96 -0.74 10.93
CA MET A 204 -19.00 -0.47 12.37
C MET A 204 -18.75 1.00 12.71
N LEU A 205 -18.51 1.84 11.71
CA LEU A 205 -18.32 3.27 11.93
C LEU A 205 -19.65 3.89 12.37
N ASP A 206 -19.56 4.68 13.43
CA ASP A 206 -20.65 5.43 14.02
C ASP A 206 -20.09 6.76 14.52
N PHE A 207 -20.50 7.84 13.88
CA PHE A 207 -20.07 9.20 14.18
C PHE A 207 -21.30 10.08 14.36
N ASP A 208 -21.16 11.14 15.13
CA ASP A 208 -22.22 12.12 15.31
C ASP A 208 -22.59 12.78 13.97
N ALA A 209 -23.85 13.20 13.85
CA ALA A 209 -24.31 13.91 12.67
C ALA A 209 -23.52 15.21 12.46
N SER A 210 -23.20 15.53 11.21
CA SER A 210 -22.45 16.74 10.85
C SER A 210 -21.07 16.87 11.52
N SER A 211 -20.35 15.77 11.66
CA SER A 211 -18.98 15.73 12.20
C SER A 211 -17.92 16.20 11.20
N PHE A 212 -18.11 15.94 9.90
CA PHE A 212 -17.05 16.13 8.89
C PHE A 212 -17.42 17.17 7.83
N ASP A 213 -16.44 17.99 7.45
CA ASP A 213 -16.51 18.90 6.31
C ASP A 213 -16.18 18.17 5.00
N SER A 214 -15.34 17.12 5.07
CA SER A 214 -15.10 16.24 3.94
C SER A 214 -14.99 14.77 4.34
N ILE A 215 -15.51 13.89 3.48
CA ILE A 215 -15.32 12.44 3.58
C ILE A 215 -14.74 11.96 2.25
N VAL A 216 -13.63 11.23 2.30
CA VAL A 216 -12.91 10.70 1.14
C VAL A 216 -12.86 9.18 1.26
N SER A 217 -13.11 8.46 0.16
CA SER A 217 -13.01 7.00 0.10
C SER A 217 -12.63 6.56 -1.32
N ILE A 218 -11.37 6.22 -1.53
CA ILE A 218 -10.80 5.95 -2.87
C ILE A 218 -10.54 4.45 -3.01
N GLU A 219 -11.08 3.82 -4.06
CA GLU A 219 -10.92 2.38 -4.40
C GLU A 219 -11.29 1.49 -3.21
N THR A 220 -12.58 1.53 -2.84
CA THR A 220 -13.08 0.91 -1.60
C THR A 220 -14.46 0.29 -1.79
N LEU A 221 -15.35 0.95 -2.54
CA LEU A 221 -16.78 0.63 -2.60
C LEU A 221 -17.05 -0.74 -3.27
N GLU A 222 -16.10 -1.22 -4.05
CA GLU A 222 -16.05 -2.52 -4.75
C GLU A 222 -15.63 -3.67 -3.84
N HIS A 223 -15.00 -3.39 -2.70
CA HIS A 223 -14.50 -4.38 -1.75
C HIS A 223 -15.49 -4.69 -0.62
N ILE A 224 -16.58 -3.94 -0.52
CA ILE A 224 -17.58 -4.09 0.53
C ILE A 224 -18.87 -4.73 -0.01
N PRO A 225 -19.61 -5.52 0.78
CA PRO A 225 -20.89 -6.06 0.37
C PRO A 225 -21.87 -4.94 -0.04
N HIS A 226 -22.75 -5.24 -0.99
CA HIS A 226 -23.68 -4.25 -1.54
C HIS A 226 -24.54 -3.56 -0.46
N ASP A 227 -25.05 -4.30 0.52
CA ASP A 227 -25.82 -3.73 1.64
C ASP A 227 -24.96 -2.81 2.51
N THR A 228 -23.69 -3.17 2.75
CA THR A 228 -22.73 -2.33 3.45
C THR A 228 -22.45 -1.05 2.68
N PHE A 229 -22.29 -1.13 1.36
CA PHE A 229 -22.15 0.05 0.49
C PHE A 229 -23.34 1.00 0.63
N LEU A 230 -24.57 0.49 0.52
CA LEU A 230 -25.77 1.29 0.65
C LEU A 230 -25.89 1.95 2.03
N ASN A 231 -25.60 1.21 3.11
CA ASN A 231 -25.60 1.75 4.47
C ASN A 231 -24.51 2.79 4.69
N PHE A 232 -23.33 2.58 4.13
CA PHE A 232 -22.23 3.53 4.17
C PHE A 232 -22.60 4.87 3.51
N LEU A 233 -23.30 4.86 2.38
CA LEU A 233 -23.82 6.09 1.77
C LEU A 233 -24.84 6.83 2.65
N THR A 234 -25.72 6.09 3.32
CA THR A 234 -26.66 6.69 4.30
C THR A 234 -25.91 7.34 5.45
N ASN A 235 -24.87 6.66 5.96
CA ASN A 235 -24.03 7.18 7.03
C ASN A 235 -23.27 8.44 6.60
N ILE A 236 -22.68 8.45 5.41
CA ILE A 236 -22.05 9.64 4.81
C ILE A 236 -23.01 10.83 4.80
N SER A 237 -24.27 10.61 4.36
CA SER A 237 -25.28 11.66 4.33
C SER A 237 -25.56 12.25 5.73
N THR A 238 -25.46 11.44 6.78
CA THR A 238 -25.64 11.87 8.18
C THR A 238 -24.41 12.58 8.73
N TRP A 239 -23.21 12.03 8.51
CA TRP A 239 -21.96 12.52 9.08
C TRP A 239 -21.44 13.81 8.43
N ILE A 240 -21.78 14.06 7.16
CA ILE A 240 -21.37 15.29 6.46
C ILE A 240 -22.19 16.51 6.90
N LYS A 241 -21.48 17.60 7.18
CA LYS A 241 -22.03 18.95 7.42
C LYS A 241 -22.69 19.51 6.15
N SER A 242 -23.68 20.40 6.30
CA SER A 242 -24.18 21.18 5.14
C SER A 242 -23.04 21.98 4.50
N GLY A 243 -22.96 22.00 3.18
CA GLY A 243 -21.84 22.54 2.41
C GLY A 243 -20.62 21.62 2.29
N GLY A 244 -20.54 20.55 3.10
CA GLY A 244 -19.47 19.56 3.07
C GLY A 244 -19.49 18.65 1.85
N VAL A 245 -18.40 17.93 1.61
CA VAL A 245 -18.19 17.16 0.37
C VAL A 245 -17.83 15.69 0.63
N PHE A 246 -18.46 14.79 -0.11
CA PHE A 246 -18.05 13.40 -0.23
C PHE A 246 -17.32 13.21 -1.56
N ILE A 247 -16.14 12.58 -1.52
CA ILE A 247 -15.40 12.13 -2.70
C ILE A 247 -15.21 10.62 -2.59
N GLY A 248 -15.77 9.88 -3.55
CA GLY A 248 -15.72 8.42 -3.58
C GLY A 248 -15.19 7.91 -4.92
N SER A 249 -14.56 6.74 -4.96
CA SER A 249 -14.26 6.09 -6.24
C SER A 249 -14.46 4.59 -6.22
N SER A 250 -14.73 4.02 -7.40
CA SER A 250 -14.89 2.57 -7.57
C SER A 250 -14.72 2.17 -9.04
N PRO A 251 -14.14 1.00 -9.35
CA PRO A 251 -14.23 0.39 -10.66
C PRO A 251 -15.68 -0.01 -10.95
N MET A 252 -16.09 0.21 -12.19
CA MET A 252 -17.41 -0.17 -12.67
C MET A 252 -17.32 -1.50 -13.41
N LEU A 253 -18.40 -2.28 -13.35
CA LEU A 253 -18.49 -3.57 -14.04
C LEU A 253 -18.20 -3.41 -15.53
N ARG A 254 -17.23 -4.17 -16.02
CA ARG A 254 -16.77 -4.12 -17.41
C ARG A 254 -17.44 -5.21 -18.24
N TYR A 255 -17.56 -4.95 -19.55
CA TYR A 255 -18.21 -5.87 -20.49
C TYR A 255 -17.27 -6.19 -21.65
N LYS A 256 -17.14 -7.48 -21.97
CA LYS A 256 -16.47 -7.97 -23.19
C LYS A 256 -17.44 -8.88 -23.92
N ASP A 257 -17.71 -8.59 -25.19
CA ASP A 257 -18.71 -9.33 -25.99
C ASP A 257 -20.08 -9.44 -25.30
N ASN A 258 -20.54 -8.34 -24.69
CA ASN A 258 -21.77 -8.25 -23.88
C ASN A 258 -21.83 -9.16 -22.64
N LYS A 259 -20.69 -9.72 -22.21
CA LYS A 259 -20.59 -10.49 -20.96
C LYS A 259 -19.86 -9.68 -19.90
N PRO A 260 -20.41 -9.59 -18.68
CA PRO A 260 -19.73 -8.92 -17.59
C PRO A 260 -18.48 -9.70 -17.20
N TYR A 261 -17.40 -8.99 -16.87
CA TYR A 261 -16.21 -9.59 -16.29
C TYR A 261 -15.61 -8.65 -15.26
N VAL A 262 -15.07 -9.25 -14.20
CA VAL A 262 -14.34 -8.58 -13.13
C VAL A 262 -12.88 -8.99 -13.26
N THR A 263 -11.97 -8.02 -13.28
CA THR A 263 -10.53 -8.28 -13.44
C THR A 263 -9.85 -8.66 -12.14
N ASN A 264 -10.48 -8.35 -11.01
CA ASN A 264 -9.90 -8.49 -9.68
C ASN A 264 -10.78 -9.38 -8.78
N PRO A 265 -10.29 -10.54 -8.32
CA PRO A 265 -11.06 -11.44 -7.46
C PRO A 265 -11.43 -10.83 -6.09
N TYR A 266 -10.76 -9.75 -5.66
CA TYR A 266 -11.07 -9.05 -4.42
C TYR A 266 -12.19 -8.01 -4.57
N HIS A 267 -12.66 -7.74 -5.79
CA HIS A 267 -13.79 -6.85 -6.04
C HIS A 267 -15.10 -7.64 -6.01
N ILE A 268 -15.80 -7.59 -4.88
CA ILE A 268 -17.05 -8.30 -4.65
C ILE A 268 -18.30 -7.50 -5.06
N ASN A 269 -18.14 -6.22 -5.39
CA ASN A 269 -19.23 -5.29 -5.67
C ASN A 269 -18.92 -4.34 -6.84
N GLU A 270 -18.28 -4.82 -7.92
CA GLU A 270 -18.26 -4.08 -9.20
C GLU A 270 -19.67 -4.05 -9.80
N MET A 271 -20.28 -2.86 -9.84
CA MET A 271 -21.66 -2.69 -10.30
C MET A 271 -21.71 -2.09 -11.72
N PRO A 272 -22.76 -2.35 -12.51
CA PRO A 272 -23.04 -1.58 -13.71
C PRO A 272 -23.12 -0.09 -13.39
N LYS A 273 -22.58 0.76 -14.29
CA LYS A 273 -22.56 2.22 -14.13
C LYS A 273 -23.89 2.82 -13.66
N GLN A 274 -24.99 2.44 -14.32
CA GLN A 274 -26.31 2.98 -14.01
C GLN A 274 -26.77 2.62 -12.59
N GLU A 275 -26.45 1.42 -12.13
CA GLU A 275 -26.78 0.95 -10.79
C GLU A 275 -26.01 1.74 -9.73
N PHE A 276 -24.70 1.95 -9.94
CA PHE A 276 -23.86 2.76 -9.05
C PHE A 276 -24.36 4.21 -8.98
N ILE A 277 -24.61 4.84 -10.14
CA ILE A 277 -25.14 6.23 -10.20
C ILE A 277 -26.49 6.33 -9.50
N ASN A 278 -27.38 5.36 -9.69
CA ASN A 278 -28.69 5.35 -9.05
C ASN A 278 -28.56 5.22 -7.53
N ALA A 279 -27.74 4.28 -7.03
CA ALA A 279 -27.51 4.09 -5.61
C ALA A 279 -27.00 5.38 -4.94
N ILE A 280 -26.02 6.04 -5.56
CA ILE A 280 -25.48 7.33 -5.10
C ILE A 280 -26.56 8.41 -5.07
N LYS A 281 -27.29 8.62 -6.17
CA LYS A 281 -28.31 9.67 -6.26
C LYS A 281 -29.48 9.45 -5.30
N THR A 282 -29.88 8.20 -5.09
CA THR A 282 -31.00 7.87 -4.19
C THR A 282 -30.62 8.04 -2.73
N ARG A 283 -29.39 7.70 -2.32
CA ARG A 283 -28.94 7.84 -0.92
C ARG A 283 -28.45 9.24 -0.57
N LEU A 284 -27.91 9.98 -1.54
CA LEU A 284 -27.42 11.34 -1.36
C LEU A 284 -28.37 12.38 -1.98
N ILE A 285 -29.67 12.28 -1.70
CA ILE A 285 -30.72 13.07 -2.38
C ILE A 285 -30.57 14.60 -2.25
N ASN A 286 -30.01 15.06 -1.13
CA ASN A 286 -29.80 16.49 -0.86
C ASN A 286 -28.41 16.98 -1.28
N PHE A 287 -27.73 16.25 -2.17
CA PHE A 287 -26.39 16.60 -2.64
C PHE A 287 -26.44 17.10 -4.08
N GLU A 288 -25.57 18.04 -4.40
CA GLU A 288 -25.14 18.30 -5.77
C GLU A 288 -24.06 17.29 -6.14
N ILE A 289 -24.32 16.46 -7.15
CA ILE A 289 -23.49 15.28 -7.45
C ILE A 289 -22.94 15.38 -8.87
N HIS A 290 -21.62 15.25 -8.98
CA HIS A 290 -20.88 15.18 -10.24
C HIS A 290 -20.11 13.86 -10.31
N PHE A 291 -20.05 13.26 -11.49
CA PHE A 291 -19.33 12.02 -11.74
C PHE A 291 -18.21 12.25 -12.75
N TYR A 292 -17.06 11.64 -12.48
CA TYR A 292 -15.85 11.75 -13.29
C TYR A 292 -15.29 10.36 -13.61
N TYR A 293 -14.52 10.25 -14.67
CA TYR A 293 -13.58 9.16 -14.88
C TYR A 293 -12.15 9.70 -14.89
N GLN A 294 -11.21 8.80 -14.60
CA GLN A 294 -9.78 9.10 -14.67
C GLN A 294 -9.23 8.59 -16.00
N ASP A 295 -8.56 9.47 -16.73
CA ASP A 295 -7.73 9.15 -17.90
C ASP A 295 -6.30 9.63 -17.63
N GLN A 296 -5.44 8.70 -17.23
CA GLN A 296 -4.12 9.00 -16.69
C GLN A 296 -4.23 9.99 -15.51
N ASP A 297 -3.66 11.18 -15.64
CA ASP A 297 -3.72 12.24 -14.61
C ASP A 297 -4.88 13.22 -14.79
N ARG A 298 -5.75 12.98 -15.78
CA ARG A 298 -6.89 13.85 -16.09
C ARG A 298 -8.17 13.28 -15.51
N PHE A 299 -9.02 14.18 -15.00
CA PHE A 299 -10.33 13.86 -14.44
C PHE A 299 -11.39 14.53 -15.29
N LEU A 300 -12.14 13.73 -16.04
CA LEU A 300 -13.08 14.20 -17.05
C LEU A 300 -14.52 13.81 -16.67
N PRO A 301 -15.53 14.62 -17.01
CA PRO A 301 -16.92 14.28 -16.73
C PRO A 301 -17.31 12.91 -17.30
N LEU A 302 -18.08 12.14 -16.53
CA LEU A 302 -18.51 10.78 -16.87
C LEU A 302 -19.65 10.78 -17.92
N CYS A 303 -19.33 11.14 -19.17
CA CYS A 303 -20.31 11.23 -20.25
C CYS A 303 -20.62 9.86 -20.91
N ASP A 304 -19.62 9.01 -21.12
CA ASP A 304 -19.76 7.77 -21.92
C ASP A 304 -20.07 6.53 -21.07
N GLU A 305 -20.70 5.52 -21.68
CA GLU A 305 -21.10 4.27 -21.00
C GLU A 305 -19.94 3.30 -20.71
N HIS A 306 -18.79 3.44 -21.38
CA HIS A 306 -17.72 2.42 -21.39
C HIS A 306 -16.52 2.71 -20.48
N THR A 307 -16.66 3.62 -19.52
CA THR A 307 -15.59 3.89 -18.54
C THR A 307 -15.67 2.86 -17.40
N GLY A 308 -14.70 1.96 -17.30
CA GLY A 308 -14.62 0.93 -16.25
C GLY A 308 -14.25 1.46 -14.86
N PHE A 309 -14.38 2.76 -14.61
CA PHE A 309 -14.02 3.41 -13.36
C PHE A 309 -14.81 4.71 -13.18
N CYS A 310 -15.20 5.01 -11.95
CA CYS A 310 -15.99 6.17 -11.60
C CYS A 310 -15.46 6.84 -10.34
N ILE A 311 -15.44 8.18 -10.35
CA ILE A 311 -15.25 9.02 -9.17
C ILE A 311 -16.52 9.85 -8.99
N VAL A 312 -17.06 9.87 -7.78
CA VAL A 312 -18.18 10.72 -7.39
C VAL A 312 -17.65 11.89 -6.56
N VAL A 313 -18.12 13.09 -6.86
CA VAL A 313 -17.98 14.27 -6.00
C VAL A 313 -19.38 14.77 -5.67
N ALA A 314 -19.77 14.68 -4.40
CA ALA A 314 -21.09 15.02 -3.92
C ALA A 314 -21.01 16.09 -2.83
N ARG A 315 -21.56 17.28 -3.05
CA ARG A 315 -21.60 18.37 -2.06
C ARG A 315 -22.99 18.48 -1.44
N LYS A 316 -23.09 18.45 -0.12
CA LYS A 316 -24.36 18.55 0.60
C LYS A 316 -24.89 19.98 0.53
N ARG A 317 -26.17 20.13 0.17
CA ARG A 317 -26.86 21.42 0.10
C ARG A 317 -27.25 21.97 1.48
#